data_AF-A0A7V2IQS5-F1
#
_entry.id   AF-A0A7V2IQS5-F1
#
_cell.length_a   1.000
_cell.length_b   1.000
_cell.length_c   1.000
_cell.angle_alpha   90.00
_cell.angle_beta   90.00
_cell.angle_gamma   90.00
#
_symmetry.space_group_name_H-M   'P 1'
#
loop_
_entity.id
_entity.type
_entity.pdbx_description
1 polymer ?
#
loop_
_entity_poly.entity_id
_entity_poly.type
_entity_poly.pdbx_seq_one_letter_code
_entity_poly.pdbx_strand_id
1 'polypeptide(L)'
;MSGAIAVLIVAFIVLLLLNVPVAFCMGIAAVLGVLMIGDMPTLEITAQQMATGIDEFALLAIPFFILSGLFMGQGGIARRLIDFANVLVGGFRGGLAFVNIFTCMLFGSISGSAAAAVSSVGGFMVPLMNKMGYHRDYNASVSITAATTGLLIPPSNVMIVYSLATGGACSIAAIFIAGVIPGIMVGLGLMLAAGILAARHKYGSEDLFGGREILIRFVGGLLCVVVPIGLVIWRGRFGIPDTLQALTPETETFRASVAQVNRWMLLACGILVVVMLALNTWLVRSGRSKEQRIIVAGLLGLQFLPILLGKGFFVGRLYDGGRMFSVLSVVLVAYSLLVTCLIVLYGRKVSWVGFIYFVQAVPALMLIVIVLGGILAGVFTATEASAIAVVYAFALSVFLYREVKWKDIPDIILKSAVTTAVVLMLVATSMAMSSVLTLENVPQNVSASLTGLTKNPYVLLLIVNAMLLAVGTFMDMTPAVLIFTPIFLPIVSNFFGFQMDALHFGIILIMNLCIGLCTPPVGTCLFLGCGIAETTVTKVMRHIIPFFVAMITVLLICTYLPGFAMWLPDKLGLIEWASQGPGWPVYVVSVLAGITIISITSLLSTRRRRIRGAP
;
A
#
# COMPACT_ATOMS: atom_id res chain seq x y z
N MET A 1 14.95 39.41 -6.00
CA MET A 1 15.69 38.16 -5.70
C MET A 1 17.12 38.56 -5.35
N SER A 2 17.68 38.07 -4.26
CA SER A 2 19.09 38.30 -3.95
C SER A 2 19.99 37.63 -5.00
N GLY A 3 21.23 38.10 -5.12
CA GLY A 3 22.22 37.50 -6.02
C GLY A 3 22.48 36.03 -5.68
N ALA A 4 22.50 35.67 -4.40
CA ALA A 4 22.69 34.31 -3.93
C ALA A 4 21.58 33.35 -4.40
N ILE A 5 20.30 33.73 -4.25
CA ILE A 5 19.17 32.92 -4.73
C ILE A 5 19.25 32.74 -6.25
N ALA A 6 19.54 33.81 -6.99
CA ALA A 6 19.61 33.75 -8.45
C ALA A 6 20.71 32.80 -8.91
N VAL A 7 21.91 32.89 -8.33
CA VAL A 7 23.03 31.99 -8.62
C VAL A 7 22.69 30.55 -8.27
N LEU A 8 22.09 30.31 -7.10
CA LEU A 8 21.68 28.97 -6.65
C LEU A 8 20.67 28.34 -7.62
N ILE A 9 19.61 29.06 -8.00
CA ILE A 9 18.59 28.54 -8.92
C ILE A 9 19.16 28.33 -10.32
N VAL A 10 19.93 29.29 -10.85
CA VAL A 10 20.51 29.20 -12.19
C VAL A 10 21.53 28.06 -12.26
N ALA A 11 22.43 27.95 -11.28
CA ALA A 11 23.39 26.85 -11.21
C ALA A 11 22.68 25.49 -11.13
N PHE A 12 21.65 25.37 -10.28
CA PHE A 12 20.87 24.14 -10.16
C PHE A 12 20.21 23.75 -11.50
N ILE A 13 19.54 24.70 -12.17
CA ILE A 13 18.86 24.44 -13.45
C ILE A 13 19.87 24.10 -14.54
N VAL A 14 20.97 24.84 -14.65
CA VAL A 14 22.00 24.60 -15.68
C VAL A 14 22.64 23.22 -15.49
N LEU A 15 23.01 22.84 -14.27
CA LEU A 15 23.57 21.52 -13.99
C LEU A 15 22.58 20.39 -14.29
N LEU A 16 21.30 20.60 -13.98
CA LEU A 16 20.23 19.65 -14.32
C LEU A 16 20.09 19.49 -15.84
N LEU A 17 20.10 20.58 -16.60
CA LEU A 17 20.06 20.56 -18.07
C LEU A 17 21.29 19.86 -18.69
N LEU A 18 22.43 19.89 -18.00
CA LEU A 18 23.64 19.16 -18.38
C LEU A 18 23.61 17.66 -17.99
N ASN A 19 22.47 17.14 -17.50
CA ASN A 19 22.29 15.77 -17.01
C ASN A 19 23.26 15.38 -15.87
N VAL A 20 23.70 16.35 -15.06
CA VAL A 20 24.46 16.07 -13.85
C VAL A 20 23.52 15.42 -12.82
N PRO A 21 23.95 14.38 -12.05
CA PRO A 21 23.08 13.77 -11.05
C PRO A 21 22.62 14.77 -9.99
N VAL A 22 21.33 14.71 -9.63
CA VAL A 22 20.63 15.72 -8.81
C VAL A 22 21.36 16.06 -7.50
N ALA A 23 21.97 15.07 -6.84
CA ALA A 23 22.76 15.29 -5.63
C ALA A 23 23.90 16.29 -5.84
N PHE A 24 24.63 16.17 -6.95
CA PHE A 24 25.69 17.12 -7.30
C PHE A 24 25.13 18.47 -7.72
N CYS A 25 23.99 18.50 -8.42
CA CYS A 25 23.31 19.76 -8.77
C CYS A 25 22.97 20.56 -7.50
N MET A 26 22.36 19.92 -6.50
CA MET A 26 22.00 20.56 -5.23
C MET A 26 23.25 20.96 -4.43
N GLY A 27 24.23 20.07 -4.32
CA GLY A 27 25.45 20.33 -3.55
C GLY A 27 26.25 21.50 -4.13
N ILE A 28 26.48 21.52 -5.44
CA ILE A 28 27.22 22.60 -6.11
C ILE A 28 26.42 23.91 -6.04
N ALA A 29 25.11 23.88 -6.28
CA ALA A 29 24.27 25.07 -6.18
C ALA A 29 24.24 25.65 -4.76
N ALA A 30 24.19 24.80 -3.73
CA ALA A 30 24.26 25.22 -2.34
C ALA A 30 25.62 25.85 -2.02
N VAL A 31 26.73 25.23 -2.43
CA VAL A 31 28.08 25.78 -2.22
C VAL A 31 28.24 27.13 -2.91
N LEU A 32 27.78 27.28 -4.16
CA LEU A 32 27.81 28.56 -4.87
C LEU A 32 26.94 29.62 -4.18
N GLY A 33 25.78 29.23 -3.63
CA GLY A 33 24.94 30.10 -2.83
C GLY A 33 25.63 30.58 -1.56
N VAL A 34 26.27 29.68 -0.81
CA VAL A 34 27.06 30.02 0.39
C VAL A 34 28.20 30.97 0.05
N LEU A 35 28.95 30.71 -1.02
CA LEU A 35 30.05 31.57 -1.48
C LEU A 35 29.56 32.97 -1.88
N MET A 36 28.35 33.10 -2.41
CA MET A 36 27.75 34.40 -2.75
C MET A 36 27.26 35.19 -1.55
N ILE A 37 26.83 34.51 -0.48
CA ILE A 37 26.50 35.18 0.80
C ILE A 37 27.79 35.70 1.44
N GLY A 38 28.88 34.95 1.35
CA GLY A 38 30.23 35.41 1.70
C GLY A 38 30.57 35.39 3.20
N ASP A 39 29.64 34.97 4.05
CA ASP A 39 29.79 35.00 5.51
C ASP A 39 30.28 33.65 6.08
N MET A 40 31.35 33.66 6.88
CA MET A 40 31.90 32.46 7.54
C MET A 40 30.86 31.67 8.37
N PRO A 41 29.97 32.31 9.16
CA PRO A 41 28.90 31.61 9.86
C PRO A 41 27.96 30.82 8.94
N THR A 42 27.71 31.30 7.71
CA THR A 42 26.82 30.60 6.76
C THR A 42 27.41 29.28 6.31
N LEU A 43 28.73 29.21 6.10
CA LEU A 43 29.42 27.96 5.76
C LEU A 43 29.34 26.96 6.93
N GLU A 44 29.55 27.42 8.15
CA GLU A 44 29.47 26.60 9.36
C GLU A 44 28.04 26.06 9.60
N ILE A 45 27.03 26.93 9.52
CA ILE A 45 25.62 26.54 9.68
C ILE A 45 25.22 25.53 8.60
N THR A 46 25.60 25.77 7.35
CA THR A 46 25.28 24.87 6.24
C THR A 46 25.95 23.51 6.44
N ALA A 47 27.24 23.49 6.80
CA ALA A 47 27.97 22.25 7.06
C ALA A 47 27.40 21.49 8.27
N GLN A 48 27.01 22.20 9.33
CA GLN A 48 26.38 21.60 10.50
C GLN A 48 25.01 21.00 10.15
N GLN A 49 24.17 21.71 9.38
CA GLN A 49 22.87 21.17 8.93
C GLN A 49 23.02 19.95 8.02
N MET A 50 24.07 19.91 7.18
CA MET A 50 24.39 18.70 6.42
C MET A 50 24.72 17.53 7.34
N ALA A 51 25.54 17.75 8.37
CA ALA A 51 25.94 16.70 9.31
C ALA A 51 24.75 16.22 10.16
N THR A 52 24.02 17.13 10.78
CA THR A 52 22.87 16.79 11.63
C THR A 52 21.71 16.21 10.81
N GLY A 53 21.55 16.64 9.56
CA GLY A 53 20.50 16.13 8.69
C GLY A 53 20.70 14.68 8.25
N ILE A 54 21.95 14.19 8.19
CA ILE A 54 22.25 12.77 7.92
C ILE A 54 22.21 11.96 9.22
N ASP A 55 22.61 12.57 10.35
CA ASP A 55 22.67 11.95 11.68
C ASP A 55 21.29 11.88 12.37
N GLU A 56 20.27 11.50 11.61
CA GLU A 56 18.89 11.40 12.08
C GLU A 56 18.50 9.92 12.22
N PHE A 57 18.19 9.49 13.44
CA PHE A 57 17.94 8.07 13.73
C PHE A 57 16.84 7.47 12.85
N ALA A 58 15.78 8.24 12.54
CA ALA A 58 14.70 7.75 11.69
C ALA A 58 15.13 7.48 10.23
N LEU A 59 16.23 8.08 9.75
CA LEU A 59 16.76 7.79 8.41
C LEU A 59 17.34 6.38 8.30
N LEU A 60 17.69 5.70 9.41
CA LEU A 60 18.08 4.29 9.40
C LEU A 60 16.97 3.37 8.90
N ALA A 61 15.71 3.80 8.95
CA ALA A 61 14.61 3.02 8.39
C ALA A 61 14.71 2.88 6.87
N ILE A 62 15.30 3.87 6.18
CA ILE A 62 15.45 3.89 4.72
C ILE A 62 16.33 2.71 4.23
N PRO A 63 17.60 2.54 4.68
CA PRO A 63 18.42 1.41 4.24
C PRO A 63 17.79 0.06 4.58
N PHE A 64 17.13 -0.05 5.73
CA PHE A 64 16.49 -1.29 6.14
C PHE A 64 15.29 -1.62 5.24
N PHE A 65 14.40 -0.67 4.95
CA PHE A 65 13.31 -0.93 4.02
C PHE A 65 13.79 -1.16 2.57
N ILE A 66 14.84 -0.45 2.11
CA ILE A 66 15.46 -0.72 0.80
C ILE A 66 16.02 -2.15 0.77
N LEU A 67 16.74 -2.56 1.82
CA LEU A 67 17.31 -3.90 1.93
C LEU A 67 16.23 -4.99 1.96
N SER A 68 15.18 -4.79 2.76
CA SER A 68 14.00 -5.67 2.81
C SER A 68 13.36 -5.79 1.42
N GLY A 69 13.14 -4.67 0.74
CA GLY A 69 12.60 -4.63 -0.63
C GLY A 69 13.47 -5.38 -1.64
N LEU A 70 14.81 -5.28 -1.55
CA LEU A 70 15.73 -6.01 -2.41
C LEU A 70 15.71 -7.52 -2.16
N PHE A 71 15.68 -7.95 -0.89
CA PHE A 71 15.49 -9.36 -0.56
C PHE A 71 14.18 -9.89 -1.16
N MET A 72 13.10 -9.11 -1.09
CA MET A 72 11.80 -9.56 -1.56
C MET A 72 11.68 -9.54 -3.09
N GLY A 73 12.28 -8.55 -3.75
CA GLY A 73 12.37 -8.49 -5.21
C GLY A 73 13.10 -9.70 -5.79
N GLN A 74 14.24 -10.08 -5.19
CA GLN A 74 15.04 -11.23 -5.65
C GLN A 74 14.51 -12.58 -5.10
N GLY A 75 13.82 -12.57 -3.96
CA GLY A 75 13.25 -13.75 -3.29
C GLY A 75 11.99 -14.33 -3.93
N GLY A 76 11.66 -13.93 -5.16
CA GLY A 76 10.50 -14.42 -5.90
C GLY A 76 9.15 -14.01 -5.31
N ILE A 77 9.11 -13.05 -4.37
CA ILE A 77 7.87 -12.59 -3.75
C ILE A 77 7.01 -11.83 -4.76
N ALA A 78 7.63 -11.04 -5.64
CA ALA A 78 6.92 -10.34 -6.72
C ALA A 78 6.05 -11.31 -7.54
N ARG A 79 6.59 -12.47 -7.94
CA ARG A 79 5.85 -13.51 -8.68
C ARG A 79 4.64 -14.04 -7.89
N ARG A 80 4.81 -14.31 -6.60
CA ARG A 80 3.73 -14.80 -5.73
C ARG A 80 2.63 -13.74 -5.53
N LEU A 81 3.00 -12.47 -5.43
CA LEU A 81 2.04 -11.36 -5.38
C LEU A 81 1.31 -11.16 -6.73
N ILE A 82 1.97 -11.43 -7.85
CA ILE A 82 1.33 -11.47 -9.19
C ILE A 82 0.30 -12.59 -9.25
N ASP A 83 0.67 -13.81 -8.85
CA ASP A 83 -0.22 -14.97 -8.87
C ASP A 83 -1.44 -14.74 -7.97
N PHE A 84 -1.23 -14.18 -6.79
CA PHE A 84 -2.30 -13.79 -5.89
C PHE A 84 -3.21 -12.70 -6.48
N ALA A 85 -2.63 -11.63 -7.04
CA ALA A 85 -3.38 -10.58 -7.71
C ALA A 85 -4.19 -11.13 -8.90
N ASN A 86 -3.64 -12.08 -9.65
CA ASN A 86 -4.31 -12.74 -10.77
C ASN A 86 -5.57 -13.50 -10.35
N VAL A 87 -5.57 -14.11 -9.17
CA VAL A 87 -6.77 -14.76 -8.62
C VAL A 87 -7.87 -13.76 -8.30
N LEU A 88 -7.51 -12.58 -7.79
CA LEU A 88 -8.46 -11.56 -7.37
C LEU A 88 -9.01 -10.74 -8.54
N VAL A 89 -8.13 -10.19 -9.37
CA VAL A 89 -8.48 -9.21 -10.41
C VAL A 89 -8.16 -9.65 -11.84
N GLY A 90 -7.56 -10.83 -12.03
CA GLY A 90 -7.23 -11.35 -13.36
C GLY A 90 -8.45 -11.75 -14.21
N GLY A 91 -9.61 -11.96 -13.59
CA GLY A 91 -10.85 -12.33 -14.29
C GLY A 91 -11.54 -11.17 -15.04
N PHE A 92 -11.13 -9.92 -14.84
CA PHE A 92 -11.73 -8.76 -15.51
C PHE A 92 -11.19 -8.60 -16.93
N ARG A 93 -11.93 -7.87 -17.79
CA ARG A 93 -11.47 -7.51 -19.14
C ARG A 93 -10.20 -6.66 -19.03
N GLY A 94 -9.14 -7.06 -19.72
CA GLY A 94 -7.83 -6.43 -19.53
C GLY A 94 -7.12 -6.87 -18.25
N GLY A 95 -7.50 -8.02 -17.67
CA GLY A 95 -7.15 -8.45 -16.31
C GLY A 95 -5.66 -8.35 -15.96
N LEU A 96 -4.75 -8.60 -16.92
CA LEU A 96 -3.30 -8.47 -16.66
C LEU A 96 -2.88 -7.05 -16.26
N ALA A 97 -3.55 -6.01 -16.78
CA ALA A 97 -3.28 -4.63 -16.37
C ALA A 97 -3.73 -4.39 -14.92
N PHE A 98 -4.87 -4.97 -14.52
CA PHE A 98 -5.37 -4.90 -13.15
C PHE A 98 -4.45 -5.65 -12.20
N VAL A 99 -3.97 -6.83 -12.62
CA VAL A 99 -2.98 -7.63 -11.89
C VAL A 99 -1.71 -6.80 -11.69
N ASN A 100 -1.18 -6.17 -12.74
CA ASN A 100 -0.01 -5.32 -12.63
C ASN A 100 -0.22 -4.20 -11.60
N ILE A 101 -1.34 -3.46 -11.70
CA ILE A 101 -1.66 -2.37 -10.77
C ILE A 101 -1.76 -2.88 -9.32
N PHE A 102 -2.52 -3.95 -9.10
CA PHE A 102 -2.73 -4.50 -7.76
C PHE A 102 -1.43 -5.07 -7.17
N THR A 103 -0.62 -5.76 -7.96
CA THR A 103 0.69 -6.23 -7.52
C THR A 103 1.61 -5.07 -7.20
N CYS A 104 1.65 -4.00 -8.00
CA CYS A 104 2.43 -2.80 -7.67
C CYS A 104 1.96 -2.13 -6.38
N MET A 105 0.65 -2.11 -6.09
CA MET A 105 0.15 -1.62 -4.80
C MET A 105 0.69 -2.46 -3.63
N LEU A 106 0.63 -3.79 -3.72
CA LEU A 106 1.07 -4.71 -2.67
C LEU A 106 2.60 -4.77 -2.51
N PHE A 107 3.33 -4.89 -3.61
CA PHE A 107 4.79 -4.96 -3.60
C PHE A 107 5.40 -3.60 -3.28
N GLY A 108 4.77 -2.54 -3.78
CA GLY A 108 5.17 -1.16 -3.53
C GLY A 108 5.06 -0.79 -2.05
N SER A 109 3.96 -1.15 -1.40
CA SER A 109 3.80 -0.94 0.06
C SER A 109 4.79 -1.73 0.90
N ILE A 110 5.37 -2.81 0.36
CA ILE A 110 6.38 -3.60 1.04
C ILE A 110 7.77 -3.00 0.85
N SER A 111 8.10 -2.64 -0.38
CA SER A 111 9.44 -2.17 -0.77
C SER A 111 9.67 -0.68 -0.51
N GLY A 112 8.61 0.10 -0.35
CA GLY A 112 8.67 1.55 -0.16
C GLY A 112 9.33 2.31 -1.32
N SER A 113 9.43 1.68 -2.51
CA SER A 113 10.17 2.21 -3.67
C SER A 113 9.46 1.92 -4.99
N ALA A 114 9.09 2.99 -5.71
CA ALA A 114 8.50 2.85 -7.05
C ALA A 114 9.50 2.30 -8.07
N ALA A 115 10.78 2.70 -8.00
CA ALA A 115 11.80 2.18 -8.90
C ALA A 115 12.01 0.66 -8.70
N ALA A 116 11.98 0.19 -7.45
CA ALA A 116 12.00 -1.24 -7.14
C ALA A 116 10.77 -1.97 -7.71
N ALA A 117 9.57 -1.37 -7.62
CA ALA A 117 8.35 -1.95 -8.17
C ALA A 117 8.37 -2.01 -9.72
N VAL A 118 8.84 -0.95 -10.40
CA VAL A 118 8.99 -0.95 -11.87
C VAL A 118 9.98 -2.03 -12.32
N SER A 119 11.14 -2.13 -11.67
CA SER A 119 12.17 -3.12 -12.02
C SER A 119 11.78 -4.57 -11.72
N SER A 120 11.14 -4.82 -10.57
CA SER A 120 10.75 -6.17 -10.17
C SER A 120 9.42 -6.60 -10.80
N VAL A 121 8.31 -5.95 -10.47
CA VAL A 121 6.98 -6.30 -10.97
C VAL A 121 6.89 -6.02 -12.46
N GLY A 122 7.31 -4.83 -12.91
CA GLY A 122 7.32 -4.48 -14.34
C GLY A 122 8.24 -5.37 -15.16
N GLY A 123 9.39 -5.78 -14.62
CA GLY A 123 10.32 -6.72 -15.24
C GLY A 123 9.70 -8.08 -15.60
N PHE A 124 8.69 -8.53 -14.84
CA PHE A 124 7.93 -9.75 -15.16
C PHE A 124 6.64 -9.46 -15.94
N MET A 125 5.88 -8.44 -15.52
CA MET A 125 4.56 -8.14 -16.06
C MET A 125 4.60 -7.57 -17.46
N VAL A 126 5.53 -6.66 -17.77
CA VAL A 126 5.60 -6.02 -19.09
C VAL A 126 5.91 -7.06 -20.19
N PRO A 127 6.92 -7.95 -20.05
CA PRO A 127 7.15 -9.02 -21.02
C PRO A 127 5.98 -10.00 -21.13
N LEU A 128 5.30 -10.34 -20.02
CA LEU A 128 4.13 -11.21 -20.01
C LEU A 128 2.96 -10.58 -20.79
N MET A 129 2.65 -9.32 -20.52
CA MET A 129 1.59 -8.57 -21.21
C MET A 129 1.89 -8.43 -22.70
N ASN A 130 3.16 -8.20 -23.08
CA ASN A 130 3.60 -8.18 -24.48
C ASN A 130 3.30 -9.51 -25.18
N LYS A 131 3.63 -10.65 -24.54
CA LYS A 131 3.35 -12.00 -25.07
C LYS A 131 1.84 -12.26 -25.21
N MET A 132 1.04 -11.67 -24.34
CA MET A 132 -0.43 -11.79 -24.33
C MET A 132 -1.12 -10.77 -25.25
N GLY A 133 -0.37 -10.11 -26.14
CA GLY A 133 -0.92 -9.23 -27.18
C GLY A 133 -1.24 -7.80 -26.75
N TYR A 134 -0.82 -7.36 -25.56
CA TYR A 134 -0.97 -5.97 -25.14
C TYR A 134 0.15 -5.12 -25.75
N HIS A 135 -0.16 -3.88 -26.14
CA HIS A 135 0.83 -2.99 -26.76
C HIS A 135 1.92 -2.57 -25.77
N ARG A 136 3.19 -2.58 -26.22
CA ARG A 136 4.36 -2.30 -25.39
C ARG A 136 4.26 -0.96 -24.64
N ASP A 137 3.84 0.09 -25.34
CA ASP A 137 3.73 1.43 -24.75
C ASP A 137 2.63 1.49 -23.67
N TYR A 138 1.53 0.74 -23.87
CA TYR A 138 0.47 0.62 -22.87
C TYR A 138 0.99 -0.11 -21.63
N ASN A 139 1.68 -1.23 -21.81
CA ASN A 139 2.23 -2.03 -20.71
C ASN A 139 3.23 -1.22 -19.88
N ALA A 140 4.10 -0.46 -20.55
CA ALA A 140 5.01 0.48 -19.90
C ALA A 140 4.22 1.51 -19.08
N SER A 141 3.25 2.19 -19.69
CA SER A 141 2.47 3.25 -19.03
C SER A 141 1.72 2.75 -17.79
N VAL A 142 1.13 1.55 -17.84
CA VAL A 142 0.46 0.91 -16.70
C VAL A 142 1.49 0.64 -15.60
N SER A 143 2.62 0.02 -15.93
CA SER A 143 3.61 -0.36 -14.92
C SER A 143 4.27 0.84 -14.25
N ILE A 144 4.56 1.90 -15.01
CA ILE A 144 5.19 3.13 -14.53
C ILE A 144 4.26 3.83 -13.53
N THR A 145 3.00 4.02 -13.92
CA THR A 145 2.03 4.73 -13.06
C THR A 145 1.62 3.89 -11.85
N ALA A 146 1.41 2.58 -12.04
CA ALA A 146 1.09 1.65 -10.97
C ALA A 146 2.15 1.61 -9.88
N ALA A 147 3.44 1.62 -10.24
CA ALA A 147 4.53 1.54 -9.27
C ALA A 147 4.53 2.69 -8.26
N THR A 148 4.02 3.87 -8.64
CA THR A 148 3.96 5.03 -7.73
C THR A 148 2.94 4.88 -6.61
N THR A 149 1.93 4.01 -6.76
CA THR A 149 0.97 3.71 -5.68
C THR A 149 1.66 3.11 -4.45
N GLY A 150 2.78 2.41 -4.65
CA GLY A 150 3.62 1.87 -3.59
C GLY A 150 4.24 2.91 -2.66
N LEU A 151 4.34 4.16 -3.11
CA LEU A 151 4.89 5.25 -2.30
C LEU A 151 3.81 5.90 -1.42
N LEU A 152 2.54 5.67 -1.72
CA LEU A 152 1.38 6.15 -0.98
C LEU A 152 0.84 5.12 0.02
N ILE A 153 0.93 3.83 -0.30
CA ILE A 153 0.43 2.76 0.58
C ILE A 153 1.56 2.37 1.55
N PRO A 154 1.35 2.44 2.88
CA PRO A 154 2.40 2.18 3.86
C PRO A 154 2.78 0.70 3.97
N PRO A 155 4.00 0.38 4.47
CA PRO A 155 5.09 1.31 4.81
C PRO A 155 5.75 2.00 3.59
N SER A 156 6.12 3.28 3.74
CA SER A 156 6.72 4.10 2.68
C SER A 156 7.90 4.93 3.20
N ASN A 157 9.05 4.82 2.53
CA ASN A 157 10.27 5.53 2.92
C ASN A 157 10.11 7.06 2.80
N VAL A 158 9.33 7.51 1.81
CA VAL A 158 9.10 8.93 1.56
C VAL A 158 8.24 9.56 2.66
N MET A 159 7.30 8.80 3.22
CA MET A 159 6.50 9.26 4.36
C MET A 159 7.33 9.45 5.64
N ILE A 160 8.36 8.61 5.83
CA ILE A 160 9.32 8.78 6.93
C ILE A 160 10.11 10.07 6.75
N VAL A 161 10.62 10.31 5.53
CA VAL A 161 11.35 11.55 5.19
C VAL A 161 10.46 12.78 5.39
N TYR A 162 9.17 12.69 5.05
CA TYR A 162 8.23 13.80 5.28
C TYR A 162 8.05 14.09 6.78
N SER A 163 7.83 13.06 7.61
CA SER A 163 7.74 13.21 9.07
C SER A 163 8.97 13.94 9.63
N LEU A 164 10.17 13.58 9.14
CA LEU A 164 11.41 14.27 9.48
C LEU A 164 11.46 15.72 8.98
N ALA A 165 11.04 15.97 7.73
CA ALA A 165 11.01 17.31 7.15
C ALA A 165 10.09 18.29 7.91
N THR A 166 9.07 17.75 8.61
CA THR A 166 8.21 18.54 9.51
C THR A 166 8.83 18.81 10.89
N GLY A 167 10.08 18.40 11.15
CA GLY A 167 10.71 18.48 12.46
C GLY A 167 10.07 17.54 13.49
N GLY A 168 9.47 16.43 13.04
CA GLY A 168 8.75 15.49 13.91
C GLY A 168 7.33 15.93 14.29
N ALA A 169 6.82 17.04 13.75
CA ALA A 169 5.45 17.50 14.03
C ALA A 169 4.37 16.48 13.60
N CYS A 170 4.64 15.68 12.56
CA CYS A 170 3.79 14.55 12.17
C CYS A 170 4.37 13.21 12.62
N SER A 171 3.60 12.44 13.39
CA SER A 171 3.95 11.05 13.70
C SER A 171 3.98 10.17 12.45
N ILE A 172 5.00 9.32 12.33
CA ILE A 172 5.16 8.34 11.24
C ILE A 172 3.92 7.43 11.13
N ALA A 173 3.40 6.99 12.29
CA ALA A 173 2.21 6.14 12.35
C ALA A 173 0.98 6.83 11.73
N ALA A 174 0.82 8.12 12.00
CA ALA A 174 -0.32 8.90 11.52
C ALA A 174 -0.27 9.12 10.00
N ILE A 175 0.90 9.48 9.45
CA ILE A 175 1.04 9.65 8.01
C ILE A 175 0.91 8.32 7.25
N PHE A 176 1.36 7.20 7.84
CA PHE A 176 1.16 5.87 7.25
C PHE A 176 -0.34 5.56 7.10
N ILE A 177 -1.11 5.75 8.17
CA ILE A 177 -2.57 5.56 8.13
C ILE A 177 -3.24 6.50 7.14
N ALA A 178 -2.82 7.77 7.11
CA ALA A 178 -3.35 8.76 6.18
C ALA A 178 -3.10 8.39 4.71
N GLY A 179 -2.04 7.63 4.42
CA GLY A 179 -1.68 7.15 3.09
C GLY A 179 -2.55 6.04 2.53
N VAL A 180 -3.16 5.21 3.39
CA VAL A 180 -3.89 4.00 2.98
C VAL A 180 -5.03 4.32 2.01
N ILE A 181 -5.90 5.27 2.37
CA ILE A 181 -7.07 5.60 1.53
C ILE A 181 -6.65 6.26 0.22
N PRO A 182 -5.85 7.35 0.21
CA PRO A 182 -5.36 7.96 -1.02
C PRO A 182 -4.65 6.96 -1.94
N GLY A 183 -3.81 6.08 -1.39
CA GLY A 183 -3.13 5.04 -2.17
C GLY A 183 -4.10 4.06 -2.83
N ILE A 184 -5.13 3.61 -2.10
CA ILE A 184 -6.19 2.76 -2.67
C ILE A 184 -6.99 3.53 -3.73
N MET A 185 -7.32 4.80 -3.50
CA MET A 185 -8.04 5.63 -4.47
C MET A 185 -7.26 5.81 -5.77
N VAL A 186 -5.95 6.06 -5.69
CA VAL A 186 -5.09 6.14 -6.87
C VAL A 186 -5.06 4.79 -7.58
N GLY A 187 -4.86 3.69 -6.85
CA GLY A 187 -4.89 2.33 -7.42
C GLY A 187 -6.19 2.02 -8.16
N LEU A 188 -7.35 2.31 -7.55
CA LEU A 188 -8.66 2.15 -8.18
C LEU A 188 -8.85 3.07 -9.38
N GLY A 189 -8.38 4.32 -9.31
CA GLY A 189 -8.40 5.26 -10.43
C GLY A 189 -7.58 4.74 -11.62
N LEU A 190 -6.39 4.20 -11.36
CA LEU A 190 -5.55 3.56 -12.38
C LEU A 190 -6.21 2.32 -12.97
N MET A 191 -6.85 1.48 -12.14
CA MET A 191 -7.60 0.31 -12.62
C MET A 191 -8.78 0.69 -13.50
N LEU A 192 -9.50 1.76 -13.14
CA LEU A 192 -10.58 2.30 -13.96
C LEU A 192 -10.07 2.78 -15.32
N ALA A 193 -8.99 3.57 -15.34
CA ALA A 193 -8.35 4.02 -16.57
C ALA A 193 -7.86 2.85 -17.43
N ALA A 194 -7.21 1.86 -16.80
CA ALA A 194 -6.73 0.64 -17.46
C ALA A 194 -7.88 -0.14 -18.09
N GLY A 195 -8.99 -0.32 -17.38
CA GLY A 195 -10.18 -1.02 -17.86
C GLY A 195 -10.86 -0.32 -19.04
N ILE A 196 -10.98 1.01 -18.99
CA ILE A 196 -11.52 1.81 -20.10
C ILE A 196 -10.65 1.66 -21.34
N LEU A 197 -9.32 1.75 -21.21
CA LEU A 197 -8.40 1.56 -22.32
C LEU A 197 -8.42 0.12 -22.86
N ALA A 198 -8.42 -0.88 -21.98
CA ALA A 198 -8.51 -2.29 -22.37
C ALA A 198 -9.82 -2.59 -23.12
N ALA A 199 -10.93 -1.96 -22.73
CA ALA A 199 -12.19 -2.05 -23.44
C ALA A 199 -12.08 -1.48 -24.86
N ARG A 200 -11.52 -0.27 -25.01
CA ARG A 200 -11.35 0.44 -26.29
C ARG A 200 -10.40 -0.27 -27.25
N HIS A 201 -9.26 -0.75 -26.76
CA HIS A 201 -8.25 -1.43 -27.57
C HIS A 201 -8.50 -2.94 -27.74
N LYS A 202 -9.61 -3.46 -27.20
CA LYS A 202 -9.99 -4.88 -27.24
C LYS A 202 -8.91 -5.83 -26.66
N TYR A 203 -8.16 -5.38 -25.66
CA TYR A 203 -7.24 -6.27 -24.95
C TYR A 203 -8.00 -7.31 -24.11
N GLY A 204 -7.56 -8.57 -24.17
CA GLY A 204 -8.14 -9.67 -23.38
C GLY A 204 -9.58 -10.03 -23.76
N SER A 205 -9.96 -9.90 -25.03
CA SER A 205 -11.32 -10.22 -25.51
C SER A 205 -11.62 -11.70 -25.73
N GLU A 206 -10.60 -12.57 -25.73
CA GLU A 206 -10.76 -14.00 -26.06
C GLU A 206 -11.13 -14.88 -24.85
N ASP A 207 -10.79 -14.46 -23.63
CA ASP A 207 -11.04 -15.19 -22.37
C ASP A 207 -12.03 -14.46 -21.42
N LEU A 208 -13.06 -13.83 -21.96
CA LEU A 208 -14.06 -13.12 -21.16
C LEU A 208 -14.97 -14.09 -20.40
N PHE A 209 -14.75 -14.21 -19.09
CA PHE A 209 -15.71 -14.86 -18.19
C PHE A 209 -17.01 -14.04 -18.15
N GLY A 210 -18.16 -14.71 -18.06
CA GLY A 210 -19.44 -14.01 -17.90
C GLY A 210 -19.44 -13.16 -16.62
N GLY A 211 -20.12 -12.00 -16.62
CA GLY A 211 -20.09 -11.06 -15.47
C GLY A 211 -20.47 -11.68 -14.12
N ARG A 212 -21.34 -12.69 -14.12
CA ARG A 212 -21.66 -13.51 -12.93
C ARG A 212 -20.47 -14.35 -12.45
N GLU A 213 -19.68 -14.89 -13.37
CA GLU A 213 -18.50 -15.71 -13.06
C GLU A 213 -17.33 -14.86 -12.57
N ILE A 214 -17.16 -13.65 -13.11
CA ILE A 214 -16.19 -12.65 -12.60
C ILE A 214 -16.51 -12.29 -11.15
N LEU A 215 -17.79 -11.98 -10.85
CA LEU A 215 -18.22 -11.64 -9.50
C LEU A 215 -18.00 -12.82 -8.53
N ILE A 216 -18.30 -14.05 -8.95
CA ILE A 216 -18.07 -15.26 -8.13
C ILE A 216 -16.56 -15.45 -7.86
N ARG A 217 -15.67 -15.22 -8.83
CA ARG A 217 -14.22 -15.31 -8.62
C ARG A 217 -13.69 -14.21 -7.72
N PHE A 218 -14.14 -12.98 -7.91
CA PHE A 218 -13.75 -11.85 -7.07
C PHE A 218 -14.22 -12.04 -5.62
N VAL A 219 -15.50 -12.37 -5.41
CA VAL A 219 -16.06 -12.62 -4.07
C VAL A 219 -15.45 -13.88 -3.45
N GLY A 220 -15.24 -14.94 -4.23
CA GLY A 220 -14.60 -16.16 -3.77
C GLY A 220 -13.15 -15.92 -3.32
N GLY A 221 -12.36 -15.21 -4.13
CA GLY A 221 -11.00 -14.81 -3.80
C GLY A 221 -10.94 -13.85 -2.61
N LEU A 222 -11.84 -12.87 -2.54
CA LEU A 222 -11.95 -11.94 -1.42
C LEU A 222 -12.32 -12.67 -0.11
N LEU A 223 -13.25 -13.62 -0.14
CA LEU A 223 -13.61 -14.44 1.01
C LEU A 223 -12.45 -15.32 1.47
N CYS A 224 -11.64 -15.85 0.54
CA CYS A 224 -10.40 -16.56 0.89
C CYS A 224 -9.41 -15.68 1.66
N VAL A 225 -9.45 -14.35 1.50
CA VAL A 225 -8.55 -13.39 2.16
C VAL A 225 -9.15 -12.85 3.46
N VAL A 226 -10.38 -12.34 3.39
CA VAL A 226 -11.04 -11.61 4.49
C VAL A 226 -11.39 -12.53 5.65
N VAL A 227 -11.77 -13.78 5.38
CA VAL A 227 -12.21 -14.67 6.46
C VAL A 227 -11.05 -15.17 7.33
N PRO A 228 -9.89 -15.63 6.79
CA PRO A 228 -8.73 -15.96 7.61
C PRO A 228 -8.21 -14.76 8.42
N ILE A 229 -8.13 -13.58 7.79
CA ILE A 229 -7.67 -12.35 8.46
C ILE A 229 -8.67 -11.94 9.55
N GLY A 230 -9.97 -11.96 9.25
CA GLY A 230 -11.03 -11.67 10.22
C GLY A 230 -11.02 -12.61 11.41
N LEU A 231 -10.76 -13.91 11.22
CA LEU A 231 -10.62 -14.89 12.30
C LEU A 231 -9.38 -14.62 13.18
N VAL A 232 -8.27 -14.21 12.57
CA VAL A 232 -7.05 -13.83 13.30
C VAL A 232 -7.27 -12.55 14.12
N ILE A 233 -7.92 -11.54 13.55
CA ILE A 233 -8.23 -10.27 14.24
C ILE A 233 -9.27 -10.48 15.34
N TRP A 234 -10.29 -11.32 15.11
CA TRP A 234 -11.36 -11.60 16.07
C TRP A 234 -10.82 -12.27 17.35
N ARG A 235 -9.70 -12.99 17.26
CA ARG A 235 -8.98 -13.55 18.41
C ARG A 235 -8.38 -12.49 19.35
N GLY A 236 -8.07 -11.29 18.85
CA GLY A 236 -7.39 -10.22 19.60
C GLY A 236 -8.29 -9.33 20.45
N ARG A 237 -9.62 -9.45 20.36
CA ARG A 237 -10.58 -8.49 20.95
C ARG A 237 -11.29 -8.93 22.23
N PHE A 238 -11.01 -10.13 22.75
CA PHE A 238 -11.59 -10.61 24.01
C PHE A 238 -10.46 -10.97 24.98
N GLY A 239 -10.10 -10.00 25.82
CA GLY A 239 -9.30 -10.23 27.03
C GLY A 239 -10.06 -11.10 28.02
N ILE A 240 -9.32 -11.91 28.77
CA ILE A 240 -9.83 -12.81 29.80
C ILE A 240 -10.48 -11.95 30.91
N PRO A 241 -11.73 -12.20 31.32
CA PRO A 241 -12.30 -11.58 32.51
C PRO A 241 -11.55 -12.08 33.76
N ASP A 242 -11.08 -11.17 34.62
CA ASP A 242 -10.25 -11.43 35.81
C ASP A 242 -10.86 -12.47 36.78
N THR A 243 -12.17 -12.73 36.68
CA THR A 243 -12.90 -13.71 37.49
C THR A 243 -12.55 -15.18 37.21
N LEU A 244 -11.85 -15.50 36.12
CA LEU A 244 -11.58 -16.89 35.70
C LEU A 244 -10.24 -17.47 36.19
N GLN A 245 -9.37 -16.67 36.83
CA GLN A 245 -8.07 -17.13 37.35
C GLN A 245 -8.16 -17.92 38.68
N ALA A 246 -9.34 -18.06 39.27
CA ALA A 246 -9.53 -18.57 40.64
C ALA A 246 -9.98 -20.04 40.78
N LEU A 247 -10.03 -20.84 39.71
CA LEU A 247 -10.55 -22.22 39.77
C LEU A 247 -9.43 -23.26 39.59
N THR A 248 -9.15 -24.02 40.66
CA THR A 248 -8.12 -25.07 40.75
C THR A 248 -8.62 -26.47 40.34
N PRO A 249 -7.72 -27.41 39.98
CA PRO A 249 -8.00 -28.57 39.12
C PRO A 249 -8.62 -29.83 39.77
N GLU A 250 -9.09 -29.80 41.02
CA GLU A 250 -9.37 -31.03 41.81
C GLU A 250 -10.85 -31.47 41.90
N THR A 251 -11.80 -30.84 41.20
CA THR A 251 -13.23 -31.17 41.34
C THR A 251 -13.71 -32.26 40.35
N GLU A 252 -14.49 -33.23 40.81
CA GLU A 252 -15.09 -34.32 40.00
C GLU A 252 -15.91 -33.81 38.80
N THR A 253 -16.50 -32.62 38.93
CA THR A 253 -17.26 -31.92 37.88
C THR A 253 -16.39 -31.59 36.65
N PHE A 254 -15.08 -31.42 36.83
CA PHE A 254 -14.12 -31.17 35.75
C PHE A 254 -13.91 -32.42 34.88
N ARG A 255 -13.72 -33.60 35.50
CA ARG A 255 -13.55 -34.87 34.77
C ARG A 255 -14.80 -35.24 33.96
N ALA A 256 -16.00 -34.99 34.51
CA ALA A 256 -17.26 -35.23 33.82
C ALA A 256 -17.44 -34.32 32.58
N SER A 257 -17.06 -33.05 32.69
CA SER A 257 -17.14 -32.07 31.59
C SER A 257 -16.18 -32.42 30.44
N VAL A 258 -14.95 -32.87 30.76
CA VAL A 258 -13.97 -33.32 29.76
C VAL A 258 -14.45 -34.60 29.03
N ALA A 259 -15.04 -35.54 29.76
CA ALA A 259 -15.59 -36.77 29.18
C ALA A 259 -16.81 -36.52 28.25
N GLN A 260 -17.62 -35.50 28.56
CA GLN A 260 -18.77 -35.12 27.74
C GLN A 260 -18.33 -34.41 26.45
N VAL A 261 -17.34 -33.51 26.52
CA VAL A 261 -16.77 -32.84 25.34
C VAL A 261 -16.09 -33.85 24.39
N ASN A 262 -15.35 -34.82 24.92
CA ASN A 262 -14.75 -35.90 24.11
C ASN A 262 -15.80 -36.73 23.35
N ARG A 263 -16.97 -36.98 23.94
CA ARG A 263 -18.08 -37.69 23.28
C ARG A 263 -18.68 -36.89 22.12
N TRP A 264 -18.92 -35.60 22.30
CA TRP A 264 -19.44 -34.73 21.23
C TRP A 264 -18.46 -34.58 20.08
N MET A 265 -17.15 -34.52 20.37
CA MET A 265 -16.11 -34.41 19.36
C MET A 265 -15.96 -35.70 18.54
N LEU A 266 -16.07 -36.87 19.17
CA LEU A 266 -16.11 -38.16 18.47
C LEU A 266 -17.36 -38.30 17.58
N LEU A 267 -18.52 -37.83 18.05
CA LEU A 267 -19.74 -37.79 17.24
C LEU A 267 -19.62 -36.85 16.04
N ALA A 268 -19.04 -35.67 16.22
CA ALA A 268 -18.79 -34.72 15.12
C ALA A 268 -17.83 -35.32 14.07
N CYS A 269 -16.75 -35.99 14.50
CA CYS A 269 -15.87 -36.74 13.61
C CYS A 269 -16.61 -37.85 12.85
N GLY A 270 -17.46 -38.61 13.53
CA GLY A 270 -18.26 -39.67 12.91
C GLY A 270 -19.20 -39.14 11.83
N ILE A 271 -19.92 -38.04 12.10
CA ILE A 271 -20.81 -37.39 11.13
C ILE A 271 -20.02 -36.90 9.92
N LEU A 272 -18.86 -36.29 10.13
CA LEU A 272 -17.99 -35.81 9.06
C LEU A 272 -17.50 -36.93 8.13
N VAL A 273 -17.11 -38.07 8.70
CA VAL A 273 -16.71 -39.26 7.92
C VAL A 273 -17.86 -39.79 7.07
N VAL A 274 -19.08 -39.82 7.63
CA VAL A 274 -20.27 -40.28 6.89
C VAL A 274 -20.61 -39.31 5.75
N VAL A 275 -20.58 -38.00 5.99
CA VAL A 275 -20.79 -36.96 4.97
C VAL A 275 -19.71 -37.05 3.88
N MET A 276 -18.46 -37.30 4.25
CA MET A 276 -17.34 -37.46 3.32
C MET A 276 -17.49 -38.69 2.43
N LEU A 277 -17.90 -39.83 3.00
CA LEU A 277 -18.17 -41.05 2.23
C LEU A 277 -19.38 -40.87 1.29
N ALA A 278 -20.43 -40.18 1.74
CA ALA A 278 -21.61 -39.86 0.94
C ALA A 278 -21.29 -38.89 -0.22
N LEU A 279 -20.49 -37.85 0.03
CA LEU A 279 -20.05 -36.91 -1.02
C LEU A 279 -19.11 -37.59 -2.02
N ASN A 280 -18.19 -38.44 -1.56
CA ASN A 280 -17.28 -39.16 -2.44
C ASN A 280 -18.05 -40.12 -3.35
N THR A 281 -19.03 -40.86 -2.81
CA THR A 281 -19.91 -41.73 -3.61
C THR A 281 -20.78 -40.94 -4.58
N TRP A 282 -21.26 -39.75 -4.20
CA TRP A 282 -21.98 -38.85 -5.11
C TRP A 282 -21.08 -38.30 -6.25
N LEU A 283 -19.84 -37.91 -5.95
CA LEU A 283 -18.87 -37.44 -6.94
C LEU A 283 -18.48 -38.52 -7.95
N VAL A 284 -18.36 -39.77 -7.50
CA VAL A 284 -18.14 -40.94 -8.37
C VAL A 284 -19.32 -41.15 -9.31
N ARG A 285 -20.56 -41.06 -8.80
CA ARG A 285 -21.78 -41.20 -9.62
C ARG A 285 -21.98 -40.05 -10.61
N SER A 286 -21.43 -38.87 -10.32
CA SER A 286 -21.58 -37.66 -11.15
C SER A 286 -20.57 -37.57 -12.31
N GLY A 287 -19.73 -38.58 -12.54
CA GLY A 287 -18.79 -38.62 -13.67
C GLY A 287 -17.58 -37.67 -13.58
N ARG A 288 -17.26 -37.15 -12.39
CA ARG A 288 -16.15 -36.17 -12.17
C ARG A 288 -14.75 -36.80 -12.30
N SER A 289 -13.74 -36.03 -12.70
CA SER A 289 -12.37 -36.53 -12.98
C SER A 289 -11.65 -37.05 -11.73
N LYS A 290 -10.64 -37.94 -11.89
CA LYS A 290 -9.88 -38.50 -10.76
C LYS A 290 -9.21 -37.43 -9.90
N GLU A 291 -8.65 -36.38 -10.51
CA GLU A 291 -8.05 -35.24 -9.82
C GLU A 291 -9.07 -34.50 -8.94
N GLN A 292 -10.28 -34.28 -9.45
CA GLN A 292 -11.35 -33.61 -8.69
C GLN A 292 -11.77 -34.41 -7.44
N ARG A 293 -11.75 -35.74 -7.50
CA ARG A 293 -12.07 -36.60 -6.35
C ARG A 293 -10.99 -36.55 -5.27
N ILE A 294 -9.71 -36.56 -5.68
CA ILE A 294 -8.56 -36.43 -4.77
C ILE A 294 -8.58 -35.06 -4.08
N ILE A 295 -8.96 -34.02 -4.81
CA ILE A 295 -9.08 -32.64 -4.33
C ILE A 295 -10.19 -32.49 -3.27
N VAL A 296 -11.39 -33.04 -3.51
CA VAL A 296 -12.47 -33.00 -2.50
C VAL A 296 -12.12 -33.85 -1.27
N ALA A 297 -11.48 -35.00 -1.45
CA ALA A 297 -10.98 -35.83 -0.35
C ALA A 297 -9.90 -35.10 0.48
N GLY A 298 -9.03 -34.32 -0.16
CA GLY A 298 -8.01 -33.49 0.51
C GLY A 298 -8.60 -32.34 1.34
N LEU A 299 -9.66 -31.66 0.86
CA LEU A 299 -10.38 -30.62 1.62
C LEU A 299 -11.10 -31.18 2.85
N LEU A 300 -11.75 -32.34 2.68
CA LEU A 300 -12.41 -33.05 3.78
C LEU A 300 -11.36 -33.62 4.76
N GLY A 301 -10.18 -34.00 4.27
CA GLY A 301 -9.01 -34.32 5.10
C GLY A 301 -8.48 -33.12 5.89
N LEU A 302 -8.44 -31.94 5.28
CA LEU A 302 -8.01 -30.69 5.94
C LEU A 302 -8.98 -30.27 7.07
N GLN A 303 -10.24 -30.69 7.02
CA GLN A 303 -11.22 -30.49 8.10
C GLN A 303 -10.88 -31.27 9.37
N PHE A 304 -10.03 -32.31 9.27
CA PHE A 304 -9.50 -33.00 10.45
C PHE A 304 -8.35 -32.24 11.10
N LEU A 305 -7.67 -31.32 10.41
CA LEU A 305 -6.51 -30.62 10.96
C LEU A 305 -6.85 -29.76 12.18
N PRO A 306 -7.94 -28.97 12.23
CA PRO A 306 -8.38 -28.26 13.44
C PRO A 306 -8.77 -29.20 14.59
N ILE A 307 -9.35 -30.36 14.26
CA ILE A 307 -9.79 -31.39 15.23
C ILE A 307 -8.57 -32.12 15.83
N LEU A 308 -7.56 -32.43 15.01
CA LEU A 308 -6.29 -33.05 15.39
C LEU A 308 -5.38 -32.08 16.15
N LEU A 309 -5.25 -30.84 15.68
CA LEU A 309 -4.58 -29.76 16.42
C LEU A 309 -5.29 -29.50 17.76
N GLY A 310 -6.62 -29.68 17.81
CA GLY A 310 -7.40 -29.68 19.03
C GLY A 310 -6.94 -30.70 20.07
N LYS A 311 -6.44 -31.88 19.67
CA LYS A 311 -5.83 -32.86 20.61
C LYS A 311 -4.42 -32.44 21.08
N GLY A 312 -3.60 -31.86 20.19
CA GLY A 312 -2.22 -31.45 20.52
C GLY A 312 -2.13 -30.19 21.39
N PHE A 313 -3.06 -29.25 21.23
CA PHE A 313 -3.12 -28.01 22.02
C PHE A 313 -3.97 -28.12 23.29
N PHE A 314 -4.77 -29.18 23.46
CA PHE A 314 -5.59 -29.43 24.66
C PHE A 314 -4.73 -29.58 25.92
N VAL A 315 -3.53 -30.15 25.78
CA VAL A 315 -2.58 -30.33 26.90
C VAL A 315 -2.04 -28.98 27.40
N GLY A 316 -1.86 -28.01 26.50
CA GLY A 316 -1.35 -26.67 26.85
C GLY A 316 -2.40 -25.70 27.39
N ARG A 317 -3.70 -26.04 27.34
CA ARG A 317 -4.79 -25.09 27.63
C ARG A 317 -5.94 -25.66 28.45
N LEU A 318 -5.68 -26.66 29.27
CA LEU A 318 -6.44 -26.89 30.51
C LEU A 318 -6.27 -25.72 31.52
N TYR A 319 -5.44 -24.73 31.18
CA TYR A 319 -5.15 -23.50 31.93
C TYR A 319 -6.06 -22.30 31.62
N ASP A 320 -6.96 -22.35 30.62
CA ASP A 320 -7.80 -21.18 30.27
C ASP A 320 -9.22 -21.59 29.83
N GLY A 321 -10.23 -21.09 30.54
CA GLY A 321 -11.63 -21.53 30.54
C GLY A 321 -12.27 -21.84 29.18
N GLY A 322 -12.69 -23.11 29.01
CA GLY A 322 -13.11 -23.76 27.77
C GLY A 322 -14.38 -23.29 27.05
N ARG A 323 -14.90 -22.07 27.26
CA ARG A 323 -16.07 -21.57 26.48
C ARG A 323 -15.70 -20.88 25.16
N MET A 324 -14.53 -20.26 25.07
CA MET A 324 -14.14 -19.47 23.89
C MET A 324 -13.61 -20.35 22.74
N PHE A 325 -13.04 -21.51 23.06
CA PHE A 325 -12.42 -22.41 22.07
C PHE A 325 -13.43 -23.31 21.35
N SER A 326 -14.58 -23.63 21.98
CA SER A 326 -15.67 -24.40 21.35
C SER A 326 -16.38 -23.60 20.27
N VAL A 327 -16.51 -22.27 20.43
CA VAL A 327 -17.07 -21.39 19.40
C VAL A 327 -16.11 -21.24 18.22
N LEU A 328 -14.82 -21.06 18.48
CA LEU A 328 -13.81 -20.90 17.43
C LEU A 328 -13.66 -22.16 16.56
N SER A 329 -13.70 -23.35 17.15
CA SER A 329 -13.65 -24.62 16.41
C SER A 329 -14.91 -24.84 15.57
N VAL A 330 -16.09 -24.51 16.10
CA VAL A 330 -17.36 -24.57 15.35
C VAL A 330 -17.37 -23.58 14.18
N VAL A 331 -16.84 -22.36 14.36
CA VAL A 331 -16.72 -21.36 13.29
C VAL A 331 -15.73 -21.80 12.22
N LEU A 332 -14.58 -22.38 12.60
CA LEU A 332 -13.60 -22.93 11.64
C LEU A 332 -14.15 -24.12 10.85
N VAL A 333 -14.93 -24.99 11.49
CA VAL A 333 -15.61 -26.12 10.83
C VAL A 333 -16.72 -25.61 9.90
N ALA A 334 -17.55 -24.66 10.35
CA ALA A 334 -18.59 -24.05 9.51
C ALA A 334 -17.99 -23.31 8.31
N TYR A 335 -16.88 -22.60 8.50
CA TYR A 335 -16.13 -21.94 7.43
C TYR A 335 -15.55 -22.94 6.44
N SER A 336 -14.89 -23.99 6.92
CA SER A 336 -14.35 -25.04 6.05
C SER A 336 -15.45 -25.75 5.27
N LEU A 337 -16.61 -26.00 5.89
CA LEU A 337 -17.79 -26.55 5.20
C LEU A 337 -18.34 -25.59 4.14
N LEU A 338 -18.37 -24.28 4.41
CA LEU A 338 -18.83 -23.27 3.47
C LEU A 338 -17.87 -23.12 2.27
N VAL A 339 -16.55 -23.11 2.52
CA VAL A 339 -15.51 -23.10 1.48
C VAL A 339 -15.58 -24.39 0.65
N THR A 340 -15.66 -25.56 1.28
CA THR A 340 -15.82 -26.83 0.57
C THR A 340 -17.13 -26.84 -0.25
N CYS A 341 -18.22 -26.30 0.29
CA CYS A 341 -19.51 -26.21 -0.40
C CYS A 341 -19.45 -25.27 -1.61
N LEU A 342 -18.82 -24.10 -1.50
CA LEU A 342 -18.61 -23.18 -2.63
C LEU A 342 -17.72 -23.79 -3.72
N ILE A 343 -16.66 -24.52 -3.32
CA ILE A 343 -15.77 -25.24 -4.25
C ILE A 343 -16.51 -26.37 -4.96
N VAL A 344 -17.38 -27.10 -4.27
CA VAL A 344 -18.17 -28.21 -4.85
C VAL A 344 -19.29 -27.68 -5.75
N LEU A 345 -19.97 -26.59 -5.36
CA LEU A 345 -21.11 -26.02 -6.10
C LEU A 345 -20.69 -25.21 -7.33
N TYR A 346 -19.57 -24.47 -7.26
CA TYR A 346 -19.15 -23.54 -8.32
C TYR A 346 -17.82 -23.91 -9.00
N GLY A 347 -17.13 -24.95 -8.51
CA GLY A 347 -15.82 -25.39 -9.02
C GLY A 347 -15.93 -26.07 -10.38
N ARG A 348 -15.94 -25.28 -11.44
CA ARG A 348 -15.80 -25.78 -12.81
C ARG A 348 -14.36 -25.68 -13.36
N LYS A 349 -13.45 -24.89 -12.75
CA LYS A 349 -11.99 -24.93 -13.09
C LYS A 349 -10.99 -24.17 -12.18
N VAL A 350 -11.39 -23.29 -11.24
CA VAL A 350 -10.44 -22.35 -10.59
C VAL A 350 -10.75 -22.08 -9.10
N SER A 351 -10.40 -22.97 -8.17
CA SER A 351 -10.46 -22.61 -6.73
C SER A 351 -9.23 -23.03 -5.93
N TRP A 352 -8.70 -24.22 -6.17
CA TRP A 352 -7.56 -24.73 -5.40
C TRP A 352 -6.22 -24.11 -5.76
N VAL A 353 -5.97 -23.93 -7.04
CA VAL A 353 -4.79 -23.23 -7.53
C VAL A 353 -4.79 -21.79 -6.96
N GLY A 354 -5.95 -21.14 -6.91
CA GLY A 354 -6.09 -19.82 -6.30
C GLY A 354 -5.86 -19.81 -4.78
N PHE A 355 -6.34 -20.83 -4.05
CA PHE A 355 -6.06 -20.97 -2.62
C PHE A 355 -4.57 -21.21 -2.35
N ILE A 356 -3.88 -22.00 -3.18
CA ILE A 356 -2.43 -22.22 -3.07
C ILE A 356 -1.69 -20.90 -3.27
N TYR A 357 -2.03 -20.12 -4.30
CA TYR A 357 -1.41 -18.80 -4.53
C TYR A 357 -1.68 -17.83 -3.38
N PHE A 358 -2.89 -17.84 -2.81
CA PHE A 358 -3.18 -17.08 -1.61
C PHE A 358 -2.26 -17.47 -0.44
N VAL A 359 -2.20 -18.76 -0.10
CA VAL A 359 -1.35 -19.26 1.00
C VAL A 359 0.13 -18.95 0.75
N GLN A 360 0.58 -18.99 -0.51
CA GLN A 360 1.96 -18.62 -0.87
C GLN A 360 2.25 -17.13 -0.72
N ALA A 361 1.25 -16.26 -0.93
CA ALA A 361 1.38 -14.80 -0.80
C ALA A 361 1.17 -14.29 0.64
N VAL A 362 0.47 -15.05 1.50
CA VAL A 362 0.22 -14.67 2.90
C VAL A 362 1.50 -14.28 3.65
N PRO A 363 2.62 -15.04 3.61
CA PRO A 363 3.84 -14.63 4.31
C PRO A 363 4.37 -13.27 3.83
N ALA A 364 4.32 -12.99 2.52
CA ALA A 364 4.73 -11.69 2.00
C ALA A 364 3.83 -10.55 2.50
N LEU A 365 2.52 -10.76 2.55
CA LEU A 365 1.55 -9.78 3.07
C LEU A 365 1.64 -9.58 4.58
N MET A 366 2.04 -10.62 5.33
CA MET A 366 2.25 -10.54 6.78
C MET A 366 3.31 -9.51 7.15
N LEU A 367 4.29 -9.23 6.29
CA LEU A 367 5.27 -8.16 6.56
C LEU A 367 4.57 -6.80 6.74
N ILE A 368 3.60 -6.46 5.89
CA ILE A 368 2.83 -5.21 6.02
C ILE A 368 2.12 -5.18 7.37
N VAL A 369 1.49 -6.29 7.77
CA VAL A 369 0.76 -6.39 9.04
C VAL A 369 1.71 -6.32 10.24
N ILE A 370 2.89 -6.94 10.17
CA ILE A 370 3.89 -6.91 11.25
C ILE A 370 4.43 -5.49 11.41
N VAL A 371 4.81 -4.84 10.32
CA VAL A 371 5.38 -3.48 10.35
C VAL A 371 4.32 -2.48 10.79
N LEU A 372 3.19 -2.42 10.09
CA LEU A 372 2.13 -1.45 10.36
C LEU A 372 1.46 -1.74 11.72
N GLY A 373 1.16 -3.00 12.01
CA GLY A 373 0.59 -3.41 13.29
C GLY A 373 1.53 -3.17 14.48
N GLY A 374 2.84 -3.40 14.30
CA GLY A 374 3.85 -3.12 15.33
C GLY A 374 4.00 -1.63 15.63
N ILE A 375 4.02 -0.80 14.58
CA ILE A 375 4.08 0.67 14.72
C ILE A 375 2.80 1.21 15.36
N LEU A 376 1.62 0.77 14.90
CA LEU A 376 0.34 1.26 15.40
C LEU A 376 0.02 0.79 16.82
N ALA A 377 0.45 -0.42 17.19
CA ALA A 377 0.34 -0.91 18.55
C ALA A 377 1.36 -0.28 19.51
N GLY A 378 2.27 0.56 19.01
CA GLY A 378 3.34 1.17 19.79
C GLY A 378 4.38 0.17 20.31
N VAL A 379 4.44 -1.04 19.73
CA VAL A 379 5.40 -2.08 20.11
C VAL A 379 6.79 -1.76 19.56
N PHE A 380 6.84 -1.21 18.34
CA PHE A 380 8.08 -0.84 17.66
C PHE A 380 7.99 0.58 17.11
N THR A 381 9.12 1.28 17.12
CA THR A 381 9.30 2.50 16.33
C THR A 381 9.45 2.17 14.84
N ALA A 382 9.40 3.17 13.96
CA ALA A 382 9.53 2.94 12.51
C ALA A 382 10.87 2.29 12.11
N THR A 383 11.95 2.65 12.82
CA THR A 383 13.30 2.10 12.60
C THR A 383 13.39 0.66 13.08
N GLU A 384 12.87 0.34 14.27
CA GLU A 384 12.78 -1.03 14.77
C GLU A 384 11.92 -1.92 13.86
N ALA A 385 10.77 -1.39 13.42
CA ALA A 385 9.88 -2.10 12.50
C ALA A 385 10.58 -2.40 11.16
N SER A 386 11.38 -1.46 10.64
CA SER A 386 12.17 -1.69 9.42
C SER A 386 13.26 -2.76 9.61
N ALA A 387 13.94 -2.80 10.77
CA ALA A 387 14.91 -3.84 11.08
C ALA A 387 14.25 -5.23 11.14
N ILE A 388 13.08 -5.32 11.77
CA ILE A 388 12.26 -6.54 11.80
C ILE A 388 11.83 -6.93 10.38
N ALA A 389 11.46 -5.96 9.54
CA ALA A 389 11.12 -6.21 8.14
C ALA A 389 12.30 -6.80 7.34
N VAL A 390 13.54 -6.37 7.61
CA VAL A 390 14.73 -6.98 6.98
C VAL A 390 14.90 -8.42 7.43
N VAL A 391 14.86 -8.68 8.75
CA VAL A 391 15.05 -10.03 9.30
C VAL A 391 13.97 -10.97 8.76
N TYR A 392 12.72 -10.50 8.71
CA TYR A 392 11.61 -11.26 8.17
C TYR A 392 11.75 -11.52 6.67
N ALA A 393 12.07 -10.49 5.87
CA ALA A 393 12.30 -10.64 4.42
C ALA A 393 13.47 -11.57 4.10
N PHE A 394 14.56 -11.47 4.87
CA PHE A 394 15.69 -12.38 4.79
C PHE A 394 15.26 -13.82 5.08
N ALA A 395 14.53 -14.04 6.18
CA ALA A 395 14.09 -15.36 6.58
C ALA A 395 13.15 -16.00 5.53
N LEU A 396 12.23 -15.21 4.98
CA LEU A 396 11.35 -15.67 3.90
C LEU A 396 12.13 -16.00 2.62
N SER A 397 13.03 -15.12 2.19
CA SER A 397 13.71 -15.25 0.90
C SER A 397 14.75 -16.38 0.90
N VAL A 398 15.45 -16.57 2.02
CA VAL A 398 16.52 -17.57 2.16
C VAL A 398 16.01 -18.92 2.67
N PHE A 399 15.18 -18.96 3.73
CA PHE A 399 14.80 -20.23 4.35
C PHE A 399 13.47 -20.79 3.83
N LEU A 400 12.43 -19.96 3.73
CA LEU A 400 11.10 -20.44 3.36
C LEU A 400 10.98 -20.67 1.84
N TYR A 401 11.27 -19.65 1.05
CA TYR A 401 11.16 -19.70 -0.41
C TYR A 401 12.42 -20.26 -1.08
N ARG A 402 13.58 -20.14 -0.44
CA ARG A 402 14.88 -20.65 -0.94
C ARG A 402 15.23 -20.14 -2.35
N GLU A 403 14.85 -18.91 -2.64
CA GLU A 403 15.08 -18.28 -3.95
C GLU A 403 16.40 -17.47 -3.93
N VAL A 404 16.79 -16.96 -2.76
CA VAL A 404 18.07 -16.27 -2.55
C VAL A 404 19.08 -17.25 -1.95
N LYS A 405 20.22 -17.45 -2.63
CA LYS A 405 21.31 -18.28 -2.11
C LYS A 405 22.21 -17.45 -1.20
N TRP A 406 22.93 -18.11 -0.30
CA TRP A 406 23.92 -17.45 0.57
C TRP A 406 24.99 -16.64 -0.17
N LYS A 407 25.26 -17.01 -1.43
CA LYS A 407 26.21 -16.31 -2.30
C LYS A 407 25.68 -14.98 -2.86
N ASP A 408 24.35 -14.82 -2.91
CA ASP A 408 23.72 -13.63 -3.47
C ASP A 408 23.56 -12.52 -2.41
N ILE A 409 23.73 -12.86 -1.12
CA ILE A 409 23.57 -11.94 0.01
C ILE A 409 24.53 -10.74 -0.09
N PRO A 410 25.85 -10.91 -0.33
CA PRO A 410 26.78 -9.78 -0.45
C PRO A 410 26.37 -8.81 -1.56
N ASP A 411 25.90 -9.32 -2.70
CA ASP A 411 25.45 -8.49 -3.82
C ASP A 411 24.16 -7.72 -3.47
N ILE A 412 23.25 -8.33 -2.72
CA ILE A 412 22.03 -7.67 -2.22
C ILE A 412 22.38 -6.54 -1.26
N ILE A 413 23.29 -6.79 -0.31
CA ILE A 413 23.75 -5.80 0.66
C ILE A 413 24.47 -4.66 -0.05
N LEU A 414 25.36 -4.95 -1.00
CA LEU A 414 26.07 -3.95 -1.78
C LEU A 414 25.11 -3.07 -2.60
N LYS A 415 24.13 -3.66 -3.29
CA LYS A 415 23.09 -2.92 -4.02
C LYS A 415 22.26 -2.03 -3.08
N SER A 416 21.93 -2.52 -1.90
CA SER A 416 21.24 -1.74 -0.88
C SER A 416 22.09 -0.56 -0.40
N ALA A 417 23.37 -0.81 -0.10
CA ALA A 417 24.31 0.22 0.33
C ALA A 417 24.49 1.32 -0.72
N VAL A 418 24.61 0.96 -2.00
CA VAL A 418 24.70 1.93 -3.11
C VAL A 418 23.43 2.78 -3.19
N THR A 419 22.25 2.16 -3.16
CA THR A 419 20.97 2.88 -3.24
C THR A 419 20.81 3.81 -2.04
N THR A 420 21.16 3.34 -0.84
CA THR A 420 21.12 4.14 0.40
C THR A 420 22.10 5.30 0.34
N ALA A 421 23.34 5.08 -0.14
CA ALA A 421 24.35 6.14 -0.25
C ALA A 421 23.88 7.28 -1.15
N VAL A 422 23.21 6.97 -2.27
CA VAL A 422 22.60 7.98 -3.14
C VAL A 422 21.52 8.76 -2.40
N VAL A 423 20.64 8.07 -1.66
CA VAL A 423 19.57 8.73 -0.89
C VAL A 423 20.13 9.63 0.22
N LEU A 424 21.08 9.15 1.03
CA LEU A 424 21.69 9.94 2.09
C LEU A 424 22.51 11.13 1.55
N MET A 425 23.15 10.96 0.39
CA MET A 425 23.83 12.07 -0.29
C MET A 425 22.83 13.14 -0.76
N LEU A 426 21.65 12.73 -1.26
CA LEU A 426 20.56 13.66 -1.59
C LEU A 426 20.05 14.37 -0.34
N VAL A 427 19.88 13.68 0.78
CA VAL A 427 19.48 14.29 2.07
C VAL A 427 20.49 15.36 2.49
N ALA A 428 21.78 15.01 2.50
CA ALA A 428 22.87 15.92 2.88
C ALA A 428 22.87 17.21 2.03
N THR A 429 22.90 17.06 0.71
CA THR A 429 22.97 18.18 -0.23
C THR A 429 21.68 19.00 -0.25
N SER A 430 20.53 18.36 -0.02
CA SER A 430 19.24 19.02 0.16
C SER A 430 19.19 19.85 1.45
N MET A 431 19.79 19.38 2.54
CA MET A 431 19.90 20.15 3.79
C MET A 431 20.76 21.39 3.60
N ALA A 432 21.88 21.26 2.87
CA ALA A 432 22.72 22.40 2.51
C ALA A 432 21.93 23.46 1.74
N MET A 433 21.20 23.04 0.71
CA MET A 433 20.37 23.94 -0.10
C MET A 433 19.23 24.55 0.73
N SER A 434 18.56 23.77 1.58
CA SER A 434 17.51 24.23 2.50
C SER A 434 18.05 25.28 3.49
N SER A 435 19.29 25.10 3.98
CA SER A 435 19.95 26.07 4.86
C SER A 435 20.05 27.43 4.16
N VAL A 436 20.59 27.45 2.94
CA VAL A 436 20.79 28.67 2.15
C VAL A 436 19.46 29.36 1.84
N LEU A 437 18.44 28.59 1.43
CA LEU A 437 17.11 29.14 1.16
C LEU A 437 16.46 29.75 2.41
N THR A 438 16.68 29.13 3.57
CA THR A 438 16.15 29.62 4.85
C THR A 438 16.86 30.90 5.29
N LEU A 439 18.18 30.98 5.14
CA LEU A 439 18.96 32.17 5.47
C LEU A 439 18.59 33.37 4.57
N GLU A 440 18.29 33.10 3.31
CA GLU A 440 17.81 34.11 2.35
C GLU A 440 16.30 34.43 2.50
N ASN A 441 15.64 33.90 3.54
CA ASN A 441 14.21 34.09 3.82
C ASN A 441 13.30 33.78 2.62
N VAL A 442 13.69 32.79 1.81
CA VAL A 442 12.91 32.35 0.65
C VAL A 442 11.50 31.88 1.06
N PRO A 443 11.31 31.07 2.12
CA PRO A 443 9.97 30.67 2.56
C PRO A 443 9.04 31.88 2.81
N GLN A 444 9.53 32.91 3.48
CA GLN A 444 8.80 34.13 3.82
C GLN A 444 8.49 34.96 2.56
N ASN A 445 9.45 35.09 1.65
CA ASN A 445 9.26 35.82 0.39
C ASN A 445 8.26 35.14 -0.55
N VAL A 446 8.30 33.81 -0.63
CA VAL A 446 7.32 33.01 -1.38
C VAL A 446 5.94 33.15 -0.75
N SER A 447 5.85 33.07 0.59
CA SER A 447 4.62 33.31 1.33
C SER A 447 4.02 34.68 1.03
N ALA A 448 4.82 35.76 1.14
CA ALA A 448 4.38 37.12 0.83
C ALA A 448 3.92 37.27 -0.63
N SER A 449 4.61 36.63 -1.57
CA SER A 449 4.23 36.65 -2.99
C SER A 449 2.91 35.91 -3.25
N LEU A 450 2.72 34.75 -2.64
CA LEU A 450 1.50 33.94 -2.77
C LEU A 450 0.29 34.61 -2.11
N THR A 451 0.48 35.15 -0.90
CA THR A 451 -0.55 35.92 -0.17
C THR A 451 -0.97 37.20 -0.90
N GLY A 452 -0.05 37.82 -1.65
CA GLY A 452 -0.34 38.97 -2.51
C GLY A 452 -1.10 38.61 -3.79
N LEU A 453 -0.86 37.42 -4.36
CA LEU A 453 -1.50 36.96 -5.60
C LEU A 453 -2.96 36.56 -5.40
N THR A 454 -3.29 35.88 -4.30
CA THR A 454 -4.66 35.43 -4.05
C THR A 454 -4.98 35.40 -2.56
N LYS A 455 -6.20 35.81 -2.22
CA LYS A 455 -6.77 35.66 -0.87
C LYS A 455 -7.64 34.41 -0.74
N ASN A 456 -7.89 33.69 -1.85
CA ASN A 456 -8.77 32.53 -1.87
C ASN A 456 -7.96 31.24 -1.58
N PRO A 457 -8.27 30.50 -0.49
CA PRO A 457 -7.52 29.30 -0.11
C PRO A 457 -7.58 28.19 -1.16
N TYR A 458 -8.67 28.06 -1.90
CA TYR A 458 -8.79 27.06 -2.97
C TYR A 458 -7.84 27.34 -4.14
N VAL A 459 -7.69 28.62 -4.50
CA VAL A 459 -6.76 29.05 -5.55
C VAL A 459 -5.32 28.90 -5.07
N LEU A 460 -5.03 29.20 -3.80
CA LEU A 460 -3.72 28.95 -3.20
C LEU A 460 -3.34 27.48 -3.29
N LEU A 461 -4.21 26.56 -2.87
CA LEU A 461 -3.97 25.12 -2.95
C LEU A 461 -3.77 24.64 -4.40
N LEU A 462 -4.50 25.21 -5.36
CA LEU A 462 -4.29 24.92 -6.79
C LEU A 462 -2.90 25.35 -7.25
N ILE A 463 -2.45 26.55 -6.88
CA ILE A 463 -1.13 27.08 -7.21
C ILE A 463 -0.03 26.20 -6.58
N VAL A 464 -0.19 25.83 -5.31
CA VAL A 464 0.74 24.96 -4.59
C VAL A 464 0.82 23.59 -5.27
N ASN A 465 -0.31 22.96 -5.62
CA ASN A 465 -0.31 21.71 -6.37
C ASN A 465 0.37 21.84 -7.73
N ALA A 466 0.09 22.90 -8.48
CA ALA A 466 0.74 23.13 -9.78
C ALA A 466 2.25 23.29 -9.63
N MET A 467 2.71 24.01 -8.60
CA MET A 467 4.14 24.15 -8.28
C MET A 467 4.75 22.80 -7.87
N LEU A 468 4.11 22.04 -6.98
CA LEU A 468 4.61 20.74 -6.53
C LEU A 468 4.65 19.70 -7.67
N LEU A 469 3.68 19.70 -8.58
CA LEU A 469 3.72 18.88 -9.79
C LEU A 469 4.92 19.25 -10.66
N ALA A 470 5.13 20.54 -10.91
CA ALA A 470 6.25 21.00 -11.73
C ALA A 470 7.59 20.61 -11.10
N VAL A 471 7.76 20.85 -9.80
CA VAL A 471 8.95 20.46 -9.02
C VAL A 471 9.20 18.96 -9.10
N GLY A 472 8.17 18.14 -8.93
CA GLY A 472 8.29 16.69 -8.96
C GLY A 472 8.80 16.14 -10.30
N THR A 473 8.73 16.92 -11.39
CA THR A 473 9.31 16.53 -12.68
C THR A 473 10.84 16.67 -12.73
N PHE A 474 11.41 17.54 -11.90
CA PHE A 474 12.84 17.89 -11.88
C PHE A 474 13.62 17.19 -10.76
N MET A 475 12.96 16.80 -9.69
CA MET A 475 13.63 16.30 -8.48
C MET A 475 13.05 14.96 -8.07
N ASP A 476 13.92 14.11 -7.52
CA ASP A 476 13.47 12.89 -6.85
C ASP A 476 12.67 13.23 -5.57
N MET A 477 11.88 12.29 -5.07
CA MET A 477 10.95 12.57 -3.97
C MET A 477 11.65 13.03 -2.70
N THR A 478 12.71 12.35 -2.29
CA THR A 478 13.42 12.62 -1.03
C THR A 478 13.86 14.09 -0.91
N PRO A 479 14.64 14.65 -1.86
CA PRO A 479 15.04 16.05 -1.77
C PRO A 479 13.86 17.03 -1.93
N ALA A 480 12.87 16.71 -2.78
CA ALA A 480 11.70 17.56 -2.93
C ALA A 480 10.91 17.67 -1.61
N VAL A 481 10.73 16.56 -0.89
CA VAL A 481 10.08 16.56 0.43
C VAL A 481 10.85 17.42 1.43
N LEU A 482 12.17 17.26 1.51
CA LEU A 482 13.00 18.00 2.48
C LEU A 482 13.04 19.51 2.24
N ILE A 483 13.00 19.95 0.97
CA ILE A 483 13.03 21.38 0.60
C ILE A 483 11.64 22.00 0.71
N PHE A 484 10.64 21.37 0.10
CA PHE A 484 9.34 22.01 -0.10
C PHE A 484 8.41 21.88 1.10
N THR A 485 8.63 20.92 1.99
CA THR A 485 7.86 20.81 3.23
C THR A 485 8.03 22.05 4.12
N PRO A 486 9.25 22.44 4.56
CA PRO A 486 9.41 23.64 5.39
C PRO A 486 9.03 24.94 4.67
N ILE A 487 9.06 24.97 3.34
CA ILE A 487 8.64 26.14 2.54
C ILE A 487 7.12 26.27 2.52
N PHE A 488 6.39 25.23 2.15
CA PHE A 488 4.94 25.31 1.92
C PHE A 488 4.12 25.00 3.17
N LEU A 489 4.59 24.14 4.07
CA LEU A 489 3.81 23.75 5.24
C LEU A 489 3.39 24.98 6.08
N PRO A 490 4.26 25.95 6.42
CA PRO A 490 3.87 27.15 7.18
C PRO A 490 2.88 28.03 6.42
N ILE A 491 2.93 28.01 5.08
CA ILE A 491 2.04 28.79 4.22
C ILE A 491 0.64 28.19 4.25
N VAL A 492 0.51 26.86 4.14
CA VAL A 492 -0.81 26.23 4.09
C VAL A 492 -1.44 26.07 5.49
N SER A 493 -0.64 26.07 6.56
CA SER A 493 -1.14 25.95 7.94
C SER A 493 -1.61 27.29 8.56
N ASN A 494 -1.09 28.43 8.11
CA ASN A 494 -1.36 29.74 8.73
C ASN A 494 -2.17 30.71 7.84
N PHE A 495 -2.76 30.25 6.73
CA PHE A 495 -3.38 31.14 5.75
C PHE A 495 -4.89 31.36 6.00
N PHE A 496 -5.28 32.61 6.28
CA PHE A 496 -6.67 33.11 6.25
C PHE A 496 -7.72 32.22 6.95
N GLY A 497 -7.44 31.76 8.19
CA GLY A 497 -8.41 30.99 8.99
C GLY A 497 -8.65 29.55 8.50
N PHE A 498 -7.87 29.09 7.51
CA PHE A 498 -7.82 27.72 7.03
C PHE A 498 -6.59 27.03 7.63
N GLN A 499 -6.78 26.20 8.64
CA GLN A 499 -5.72 25.40 9.24
C GLN A 499 -5.70 24.03 8.56
N MET A 500 -4.86 23.89 7.53
CA MET A 500 -4.61 22.56 6.97
C MET A 500 -3.63 21.82 7.87
N ASP A 501 -4.04 20.65 8.33
CA ASP A 501 -3.19 19.81 9.15
C ASP A 501 -1.96 19.33 8.35
N ALA A 502 -0.84 19.19 9.05
CA ALA A 502 0.42 18.77 8.46
C ALA A 502 0.34 17.34 7.88
N LEU A 503 -0.54 16.48 8.39
CA LEU A 503 -0.80 15.17 7.79
C LEU A 503 -1.46 15.29 6.41
N HIS A 504 -2.45 16.15 6.27
CA HIS A 504 -3.15 16.36 5.00
C HIS A 504 -2.20 16.94 3.95
N PHE A 505 -1.37 17.91 4.35
CA PHE A 505 -0.35 18.47 3.46
C PHE A 505 0.66 17.42 3.01
N GLY A 506 1.10 16.53 3.91
CA GLY A 506 2.02 15.45 3.57
C GLY A 506 1.48 14.53 2.49
N ILE A 507 0.21 14.12 2.60
CA ILE A 507 -0.43 13.29 1.57
C ILE A 507 -0.50 14.02 0.23
N ILE A 508 -0.93 15.29 0.23
CA ILE A 508 -0.99 16.09 -1.00
C ILE A 508 0.39 16.21 -1.64
N LEU A 509 1.42 16.53 -0.84
CA LEU A 509 2.79 16.67 -1.30
C LEU A 509 3.30 15.37 -1.93
N ILE A 510 3.16 14.23 -1.25
CA ILE A 510 3.63 12.93 -1.75
C ILE A 510 2.89 12.56 -3.04
N MET A 511 1.58 12.81 -3.12
CA MET A 511 0.80 12.56 -4.33
C MET A 511 1.24 13.40 -5.54
N ASN A 512 1.51 14.69 -5.34
CA ASN A 512 2.04 15.55 -6.40
C ASN A 512 3.38 15.01 -6.92
N LEU A 513 4.29 14.66 -6.00
CA LEU A 513 5.59 14.13 -6.37
C LEU A 513 5.50 12.75 -7.04
N CYS A 514 4.50 11.92 -6.71
CA CYS A 514 4.25 10.63 -7.38
C CYS A 514 3.99 10.84 -8.87
N ILE A 515 3.16 11.83 -9.20
CA ILE A 515 2.86 12.19 -10.59
C ILE A 515 4.14 12.74 -11.27
N GLY A 516 4.93 13.52 -10.53
CA GLY A 516 6.24 14.02 -10.97
C GLY A 516 7.21 12.93 -11.41
N LEU A 517 7.35 11.84 -10.64
CA LEU A 517 8.25 10.72 -10.98
C LEU A 517 7.89 9.98 -12.28
N CYS A 518 6.67 10.16 -12.76
CA CYS A 518 6.21 9.60 -14.03
C CYS A 518 6.34 10.58 -15.20
N THR A 519 6.75 11.84 -14.96
CA THR A 519 6.70 12.94 -15.92
C THR A 519 8.13 13.40 -16.29
N PRO A 520 8.45 13.64 -17.56
CA PRO A 520 9.72 14.26 -17.96
C PRO A 520 9.87 15.67 -17.33
N PRO A 521 11.09 16.14 -17.03
CA PRO A 521 12.37 15.73 -17.61
C PRO A 521 13.17 14.65 -16.88
N VAL A 522 13.04 14.48 -15.56
CA VAL A 522 13.83 13.47 -14.80
C VAL A 522 13.13 12.12 -14.74
N GLY A 523 11.82 12.11 -14.47
CA GLY A 523 10.92 10.95 -14.60
C GLY A 523 11.53 9.59 -14.27
N THR A 524 12.11 9.38 -13.09
CA THR A 524 12.90 8.18 -12.77
C THR A 524 12.16 6.86 -13.05
N CYS A 525 10.88 6.80 -12.70
CA CYS A 525 10.03 5.63 -12.98
C CYS A 525 9.71 5.52 -14.47
N LEU A 526 9.51 6.65 -15.15
CA LEU A 526 9.25 6.71 -16.58
C LEU A 526 10.42 6.15 -17.40
N PHE A 527 11.65 6.61 -17.15
CA PHE A 527 12.83 6.14 -17.88
C PHE A 527 13.13 4.66 -17.57
N LEU A 528 13.02 4.25 -16.30
CA LEU A 528 13.22 2.85 -15.92
C LEU A 528 12.19 1.93 -16.60
N GLY A 529 10.91 2.34 -16.61
CA GLY A 529 9.85 1.56 -17.26
C GLY A 529 9.98 1.52 -18.79
N CYS A 530 10.44 2.60 -19.41
CA CYS A 530 10.76 2.61 -20.84
C CYS A 530 11.89 1.64 -21.18
N GLY A 531 12.93 1.58 -20.33
CA GLY A 531 14.04 0.64 -20.48
C GLY A 531 13.58 -0.82 -20.41
N ILE A 532 12.71 -1.17 -19.47
CA ILE A 532 12.16 -2.54 -19.32
C ILE A 532 11.23 -2.92 -20.47
N ALA A 533 10.42 -1.96 -20.93
CA ALA A 533 9.47 -2.19 -22.01
C ALA A 533 10.12 -2.17 -23.40
N GLU A 534 11.40 -1.79 -23.50
CA GLU A 534 12.11 -1.56 -24.75
C GLU A 534 11.38 -0.55 -25.65
N THR A 535 10.95 0.58 -25.08
CA THR A 535 10.23 1.65 -25.79
C THR A 535 10.86 3.01 -25.54
N THR A 536 10.37 4.02 -26.25
CA THR A 536 10.83 5.41 -26.12
C THR A 536 9.84 6.23 -25.30
N VAL A 537 10.34 7.14 -24.46
CA VAL A 537 9.55 8.05 -23.63
C VAL A 537 8.44 8.74 -24.42
N THR A 538 8.73 9.27 -25.62
CA THR A 538 7.74 9.96 -26.46
C THR A 538 6.50 9.13 -26.77
N LYS A 539 6.67 7.82 -26.98
CA LYS A 539 5.56 6.90 -27.30
C LYS A 539 4.75 6.55 -26.05
N VAL A 540 5.44 6.31 -24.93
CA VAL A 540 4.82 6.02 -23.63
C VAL A 540 4.03 7.23 -23.13
N MET A 541 4.54 8.45 -23.30
CA MET A 541 3.86 9.67 -22.86
C MET A 541 2.47 9.85 -23.48
N ARG A 542 2.25 9.42 -24.73
CA ARG A 542 0.91 9.47 -25.32
C ARG A 542 -0.06 8.49 -24.65
N HIS A 543 0.44 7.35 -24.18
CA HIS A 543 -0.35 6.30 -23.51
C HIS A 543 -0.52 6.54 -22.01
N ILE A 544 0.36 7.34 -21.39
CA ILE A 544 0.31 7.65 -19.95
C ILE A 544 -0.79 8.67 -19.59
N ILE A 545 -1.21 9.51 -20.54
CA ILE A 545 -2.17 10.62 -20.31
C ILE A 545 -3.45 10.17 -19.58
N PRO A 546 -4.15 9.09 -19.96
CA PRO A 546 -5.35 8.65 -19.24
C PRO A 546 -5.09 8.27 -17.78
N PHE A 547 -3.90 7.73 -17.48
CA PHE A 547 -3.48 7.41 -16.12
C PHE A 547 -3.14 8.68 -15.33
N PHE A 548 -2.51 9.68 -15.96
CA PHE A 548 -2.31 11.00 -15.34
C PHE A 548 -3.62 11.68 -15.01
N VAL A 549 -4.61 11.63 -15.90
CA VAL A 549 -5.95 12.16 -15.61
C VAL A 549 -6.53 11.48 -14.36
N ALA A 550 -6.38 10.16 -14.23
CA ALA A 550 -6.84 9.44 -13.04
C ALA A 550 -6.08 9.89 -11.76
N MET A 551 -4.75 9.97 -11.81
CA MET A 551 -3.93 10.39 -10.66
C MET A 551 -4.22 11.84 -10.25
N ILE A 552 -4.31 12.76 -11.21
CA ILE A 552 -4.65 14.18 -10.98
C ILE A 552 -6.06 14.29 -10.43
N THR A 553 -7.02 13.52 -10.95
CA THR A 553 -8.39 13.53 -10.42
C THR A 553 -8.40 13.13 -8.94
N VAL A 554 -7.71 12.06 -8.58
CA VAL A 554 -7.59 11.63 -7.18
C VAL A 554 -6.85 12.67 -6.34
N LEU A 555 -5.80 13.31 -6.87
CA LEU A 555 -5.09 14.42 -6.21
C LEU A 555 -6.03 15.59 -5.90
N LEU A 556 -6.83 16.02 -6.87
CA LEU A 556 -7.77 17.12 -6.67
C LEU A 556 -8.87 16.72 -5.68
N ILE A 557 -9.35 15.48 -5.71
CA ILE A 557 -10.29 14.95 -4.71
C ILE A 557 -9.64 14.97 -3.32
N CYS A 558 -8.43 14.45 -3.15
CA CYS A 558 -7.76 14.45 -1.85
C CYS A 558 -7.42 15.86 -1.38
N THR A 559 -7.09 16.79 -2.28
CA THR A 559 -6.81 18.19 -1.94
C THR A 559 -8.06 18.91 -1.48
N TYR A 560 -9.16 18.77 -2.24
CA TYR A 560 -10.38 19.54 -2.03
C TYR A 560 -11.47 18.79 -1.26
N LEU A 561 -11.24 17.56 -0.83
CA LEU A 561 -12.19 16.80 -0.03
C LEU A 561 -11.40 16.02 1.02
N PRO A 562 -10.90 16.72 2.07
CA PRO A 562 -10.12 16.07 3.14
C PRO A 562 -10.92 14.95 3.81
N GLY A 563 -12.25 15.04 3.81
CA GLY A 563 -13.13 14.00 4.35
C GLY A 563 -12.99 12.62 3.68
N PHE A 564 -12.36 12.49 2.51
CA PHE A 564 -12.00 11.18 1.95
C PHE A 564 -10.60 10.74 2.38
N ALA A 565 -9.60 11.62 2.29
CA ALA A 565 -8.22 11.28 2.60
C ALA A 565 -7.97 11.10 4.11
N MET A 566 -8.58 11.96 4.93
CA MET A 566 -8.38 12.04 6.38
C MET A 566 -9.43 11.25 7.18
N TRP A 567 -10.38 10.58 6.51
CA TRP A 567 -11.44 9.82 7.19
C TRP A 567 -10.91 8.76 8.15
N LEU A 568 -9.89 8.00 7.72
CA LEU A 568 -9.31 6.92 8.52
C LEU A 568 -8.50 7.47 9.72
N PRO A 569 -7.59 8.45 9.53
CA PRO A 569 -6.96 9.15 10.65
C PRO A 569 -7.95 9.75 11.65
N ASP A 570 -9.01 10.41 11.17
CA ASP A 570 -10.06 11.03 12.01
C ASP A 570 -10.74 10.00 12.91
N LYS A 571 -11.14 8.85 12.34
CA LYS A 571 -11.78 7.76 13.11
C LYS A 571 -10.86 7.10 14.13
N LEU A 572 -9.55 7.18 13.92
CA LEU A 572 -8.55 6.66 14.85
C LEU A 572 -8.09 7.70 15.88
N GLY A 573 -8.65 8.92 15.85
CA GLY A 573 -8.29 9.99 16.78
C GLY A 573 -6.87 10.53 16.57
N LEU A 574 -6.32 10.35 15.37
CA LEU A 574 -4.96 10.78 15.02
C LEU A 574 -4.92 12.24 14.52
N ILE A 575 -6.08 12.88 14.42
CA ILE A 575 -6.25 14.28 14.02
C ILE A 575 -7.09 14.97 15.09
N GLU A 576 -6.58 16.06 15.66
CA GLU A 576 -7.40 17.04 16.36
C GLU A 576 -7.87 18.06 15.31
N TRP A 577 -9.14 17.99 14.91
CA TRP A 577 -9.71 19.10 14.15
C TRP A 577 -9.65 20.33 15.05
N ALA A 578 -8.80 21.28 14.70
CA ALA A 578 -8.71 22.54 15.44
C ALA A 578 -10.11 23.12 15.57
N SER A 579 -10.57 23.22 16.81
CA SER A 579 -11.97 23.50 17.15
C SER A 579 -12.40 24.94 16.89
N GLN A 580 -11.64 25.75 16.13
CA GLN A 580 -11.94 27.16 15.92
C GLN A 580 -11.48 27.66 14.53
N GLY A 581 -12.44 27.86 13.63
CA GLY A 581 -12.28 28.45 12.30
C GLY A 581 -13.30 27.83 11.34
N PRO A 582 -13.72 28.50 10.23
CA PRO A 582 -14.65 27.91 9.27
C PRO A 582 -13.92 26.81 8.48
N GLY A 583 -13.66 25.69 9.16
CA GLY A 583 -13.15 24.47 8.59
C GLY A 583 -14.09 24.02 7.50
N TRP A 584 -13.51 23.51 6.41
CA TRP A 584 -14.15 22.83 5.29
C TRP A 584 -15.68 22.71 5.40
N PRO A 585 -16.47 23.35 4.51
CA PRO A 585 -17.91 23.21 4.58
C PRO A 585 -18.27 21.73 4.48
N VAL A 586 -18.70 21.18 5.61
CA VAL A 586 -19.26 19.83 5.82
C VAL A 586 -20.41 19.53 4.83
N TYR A 587 -20.85 20.54 4.09
CA TYR A 587 -21.82 20.50 3.01
C TYR A 587 -21.49 19.55 1.85
N VAL A 588 -20.23 19.35 1.42
CA VAL A 588 -20.00 18.47 0.24
C VAL A 588 -20.12 16.98 0.58
N VAL A 589 -19.68 16.57 1.77
CA VAL A 589 -19.85 15.18 2.24
C VAL A 589 -21.32 14.91 2.58
N SER A 590 -22.04 15.88 3.14
CA SER A 590 -23.49 15.74 3.42
C SER A 590 -24.36 15.79 2.16
N VAL A 591 -23.96 16.54 1.11
CA VAL A 591 -24.64 16.52 -0.20
C VAL A 591 -24.39 15.20 -0.93
N LEU A 592 -23.16 14.66 -0.94
CA LEU A 592 -22.88 13.35 -1.58
C LEU A 592 -23.46 12.17 -0.79
N ALA A 593 -23.40 12.20 0.56
CA ALA A 593 -24.08 11.23 1.40
C ALA A 593 -25.61 11.33 1.23
N GLY A 594 -26.15 12.55 1.12
CA GLY A 594 -27.55 12.81 0.81
C GLY A 594 -27.96 12.25 -0.54
N ILE A 595 -27.17 12.44 -1.61
CA ILE A 595 -27.43 11.89 -2.94
C ILE A 595 -27.39 10.35 -2.94
N THR A 596 -26.48 9.75 -2.17
CA THR A 596 -26.35 8.28 -2.07
C THR A 596 -27.52 7.67 -1.29
N ILE A 597 -27.93 8.30 -0.19
CA ILE A 597 -29.06 7.86 0.64
C ILE A 597 -30.39 8.08 -0.11
N ILE A 598 -30.59 9.22 -0.79
CA ILE A 598 -31.79 9.49 -1.58
C ILE A 598 -31.88 8.54 -2.79
N SER A 599 -30.76 8.19 -3.42
CA SER A 599 -30.73 7.22 -4.53
C SER A 599 -31.06 5.80 -4.06
N ILE A 600 -30.55 5.36 -2.91
CA ILE A 600 -30.86 4.03 -2.36
C ILE A 600 -32.32 3.95 -1.87
N THR A 601 -32.83 5.03 -1.26
CA THR A 601 -34.22 5.07 -0.74
C THR A 601 -35.24 5.19 -1.88
N SER A 602 -34.93 5.92 -2.95
CA SER A 602 -35.75 5.96 -4.17
C SER A 602 -35.73 4.63 -4.93
N LEU A 603 -34.59 3.95 -5.04
CA LEU A 603 -34.51 2.59 -5.61
C LEU A 603 -35.29 1.55 -4.79
N LEU A 604 -35.27 1.64 -3.46
CA LEU A 604 -36.02 0.73 -2.58
C LEU A 604 -37.53 1.00 -2.57
N SER A 605 -37.96 2.27 -2.66
CA SER A 605 -39.38 2.63 -2.74
C SER A 605 -40.01 2.28 -4.09
N THR A 606 -39.25 2.42 -5.19
CA THR A 606 -39.70 2.02 -6.54
C THR A 606 -39.87 0.50 -6.66
N ARG A 607 -39.03 -0.29 -5.96
CA ARG A 607 -39.18 -1.76 -5.88
C ARG A 607 -40.36 -2.21 -5.02
N ARG A 608 -40.71 -1.46 -3.95
CA ARG A 608 -41.90 -1.76 -3.13
C ARG A 608 -43.23 -1.48 -3.85
N ARG A 609 -43.30 -0.51 -4.76
CA ARG A 609 -44.52 -0.25 -5.56
C ARG A 609 -44.78 -1.33 -6.63
N ARG A 610 -43.73 -1.98 -7.18
CA ARG A 610 -43.90 -3.09 -8.14
C ARG A 610 -44.36 -4.42 -7.53
N ILE A 611 -44.30 -4.58 -6.20
CA ILE A 611 -44.70 -5.83 -5.51
C ILE A 611 -46.12 -5.69 -4.88
N ARG A 612 -46.72 -4.50 -4.89
CA ARG A 612 -48.07 -4.24 -4.35
C ARG A 612 -49.10 -3.79 -5.40
N GLY A 613 -48.78 -3.93 -6.68
CA GLY A 613 -49.70 -3.66 -7.80
C GLY A 613 -49.89 -4.90 -8.66
N ALA A 614 -50.59 -5.89 -8.11
CA ALA A 614 -51.31 -6.93 -8.85
C ALA A 614 -52.40 -7.48 -7.91
N PRO A 615 -53.68 -7.49 -8.31
CA PRO A 615 -54.28 -6.89 -9.51
C PRO A 615 -54.46 -5.37 -9.41
#